data_AF-A0A7W4E745-F1
#
_entry.id   AF-A0A7W4E745-F1
#
_cell.length_a   1.000
_cell.length_b   1.000
_cell.length_c   1.000
_cell.angle_alpha   90.00
_cell.angle_beta   90.00
_cell.angle_gamma   90.00
#
_symmetry.space_group_name_H-M   'P 1'
#
loop_
_entity.id
_entity.type
_entity.pdbx_description
1 polymer ?
#
loop_
_entity_poly.entity_id
_entity_poly.type
_entity_poly.pdbx_seq_one_letter_code
_entity_poly.pdbx_strand_id
1 'polypeptide(L)'
;MKKIDTLQAVGTFENQQESINNPLPKEKAQDLGGAILEISEKTKHFSKKRERFTYLNDPDGQEAKEHFEDEIALKNRRQEEIENGYFDKKDDFIVNPKDYRVLSKQLVNGAGKVGIDLVASKYLKHGIALADMASRYDTVVYLDKSARPLDGLARKVLKNVMPDKKRPDSRFLNIDRNQIFAELGFNIRDGYFIDGTEGNKLAETSHFINRWQMETSQETKDRILAAVRSQFLDKDAEIDMNASEDEIIQQILKAKTTVEGKKVIAVDETSFSGATIGVAGFLLMKALPEAKVNENGFTFWESEDKQVKSEVNGEIKLVHGSVPVWYDKNDDFGRGIGERSEGYHTRRFENNPTRLNLLRKVGASVLASPHRDINEKYLRDDKYEDLMYDFDQLMHDYKANKILISAPITNYESLDIFYDLMDAQAESKNLEFKDLVEMNKVRNEHRKEISEFETFEKPI
;
A
#
# COMPACT_ATOMS: atom_id res chain seq x y z
N MET A 1 35.79 -47.34 -51.24
CA MET A 1 37.05 -46.82 -50.67
C MET A 1 36.73 -46.13 -49.37
N LYS A 2 37.20 -46.76 -48.27
CA LYS A 2 37.23 -46.46 -46.82
C LYS A 2 36.25 -45.43 -46.21
N LYS A 3 35.46 -45.75 -45.17
CA LYS A 3 35.08 -47.02 -44.55
C LYS A 3 33.85 -46.77 -43.65
N ILE A 4 32.93 -47.73 -43.67
CA ILE A 4 31.74 -47.92 -42.84
C ILE A 4 32.19 -48.33 -41.40
N ASP A 5 31.42 -48.04 -40.34
CA ASP A 5 30.89 -49.01 -39.35
C ASP A 5 30.39 -48.32 -38.06
N THR A 6 29.08 -48.32 -37.77
CA THR A 6 28.24 -49.36 -37.11
C THR A 6 28.75 -49.77 -35.73
N LEU A 7 27.98 -49.48 -34.65
CA LEU A 7 27.39 -50.48 -33.74
C LEU A 7 26.87 -49.89 -32.42
N GLN A 8 25.67 -50.34 -32.07
CA GLN A 8 25.07 -50.32 -30.74
C GLN A 8 25.95 -51.09 -29.73
N ALA A 9 25.95 -50.65 -28.46
CA ALA A 9 25.97 -51.57 -27.32
C ALA A 9 25.52 -50.86 -26.04
N VAL A 10 24.43 -51.37 -25.47
CA VAL A 10 24.05 -51.23 -24.07
C VAL A 10 25.06 -52.01 -23.22
N GLY A 11 25.46 -51.47 -22.06
CA GLY A 11 26.24 -52.20 -21.06
C GLY A 11 26.58 -51.35 -19.84
N THR A 12 25.82 -51.52 -18.77
CA THR A 12 26.14 -51.17 -17.38
C THR A 12 27.48 -51.76 -16.93
N PHE A 13 28.24 -51.07 -16.06
CA PHE A 13 28.80 -51.60 -14.80
C PHE A 13 29.64 -50.55 -14.05
N GLU A 14 29.75 -50.78 -12.74
CA GLU A 14 30.13 -49.93 -11.61
C GLU A 14 31.63 -49.54 -11.48
N ASN A 15 31.85 -48.56 -10.60
CA ASN A 15 33.02 -48.35 -9.72
C ASN A 15 34.42 -48.19 -10.32
N GLN A 16 35.03 -47.02 -10.09
CA GLN A 16 36.38 -46.91 -9.54
C GLN A 16 36.64 -45.51 -8.96
N GLN A 17 36.78 -45.44 -7.63
CA GLN A 17 37.54 -44.41 -6.92
C GLN A 17 39.03 -44.64 -7.20
N GLU A 18 39.76 -43.61 -7.63
CA GLU A 18 41.19 -43.50 -7.31
C GLU A 18 41.63 -42.02 -7.24
N SER A 19 42.33 -41.73 -6.16
CA SER A 19 42.83 -40.43 -5.72
C SER A 19 44.09 -40.01 -6.48
N ILE A 20 44.25 -38.73 -6.84
CA ILE A 20 45.58 -38.12 -6.99
C ILE A 20 45.59 -36.73 -6.34
N ASN A 21 46.30 -36.65 -5.22
CA ASN A 21 46.76 -35.44 -4.54
C ASN A 21 47.86 -34.74 -5.37
N ASN A 22 47.69 -33.44 -5.65
CA ASN A 22 48.80 -32.52 -5.89
C ASN A 22 48.41 -31.12 -5.40
N PRO A 23 49.16 -30.47 -4.48
CA PRO A 23 48.83 -29.14 -4.00
C PRO A 23 49.27 -28.07 -5.01
N LEU A 24 48.33 -27.21 -5.43
CA LEU A 24 48.58 -26.06 -6.29
C LEU A 24 49.43 -24.96 -5.59
N PRO A 25 50.16 -24.12 -6.36
CA PRO A 25 51.06 -23.10 -5.82
C PRO A 25 50.32 -21.98 -5.06
N LYS A 26 50.92 -21.53 -3.94
CA LYS A 26 50.36 -20.59 -2.95
C LYS A 26 49.96 -19.20 -3.48
N GLU A 27 50.32 -18.81 -4.69
CA GLU A 27 49.94 -17.51 -5.27
C GLU A 27 48.56 -17.48 -5.94
N LYS A 28 47.90 -18.63 -6.12
CA LYS A 28 46.48 -18.67 -6.53
C LYS A 28 45.49 -18.77 -5.36
N ALA A 29 45.98 -18.96 -4.13
CA ALA A 29 45.13 -19.22 -2.97
C ALA A 29 44.47 -17.95 -2.39
N GLN A 30 45.03 -16.75 -2.62
CA GLN A 30 44.44 -15.49 -2.14
C GLN A 30 43.28 -15.00 -3.01
N ASP A 31 43.31 -15.26 -4.32
CA ASP A 31 42.24 -14.86 -5.26
C ASP A 31 41.06 -15.85 -5.24
N LEU A 32 41.33 -17.12 -4.92
CA LEU A 32 40.30 -18.13 -4.65
C LEU A 32 39.55 -17.85 -3.34
N GLY A 33 40.17 -17.23 -2.34
CA GLY A 33 39.51 -16.92 -1.06
C GLY A 33 38.36 -15.91 -1.20
N GLY A 34 38.54 -14.87 -2.02
CA GLY A 34 37.51 -13.88 -2.34
C GLY A 34 36.39 -14.46 -3.20
N ALA A 35 36.74 -15.20 -4.26
CA ALA A 35 35.76 -15.87 -5.12
C ALA A 35 34.98 -16.97 -4.38
N ILE A 36 35.60 -17.71 -3.45
CA ILE A 36 34.93 -18.73 -2.63
C ILE A 36 33.99 -18.08 -1.61
N LEU A 37 34.33 -16.93 -1.04
CA LEU A 37 33.41 -16.17 -0.17
C LEU A 37 32.22 -15.60 -0.97
N GLU A 38 32.46 -15.06 -2.16
CA GLU A 38 31.40 -14.53 -3.03
C GLU A 38 30.51 -15.63 -3.61
N ILE A 39 31.08 -16.79 -3.94
CA ILE A 39 30.36 -18.00 -4.32
C ILE A 39 29.61 -18.57 -3.11
N SER A 40 30.17 -18.55 -1.90
CA SER A 40 29.53 -18.99 -0.65
C SER A 40 28.33 -18.10 -0.27
N GLU A 41 28.44 -16.78 -0.47
CA GLU A 41 27.33 -15.85 -0.24
C GLU A 41 26.25 -15.95 -1.32
N LYS A 42 26.64 -16.11 -2.60
CA LYS A 42 25.70 -16.41 -3.69
C LYS A 42 25.04 -17.77 -3.49
N THR A 43 25.76 -18.82 -3.10
CA THR A 43 25.17 -20.13 -2.79
C THR A 43 24.35 -20.12 -1.50
N LYS A 44 24.64 -19.27 -0.50
CA LYS A 44 23.72 -19.05 0.64
C LYS A 44 22.43 -18.35 0.23
N HIS A 45 22.50 -17.40 -0.71
CA HIS A 45 21.32 -16.72 -1.24
C HIS A 45 20.47 -17.65 -2.13
N PHE A 46 21.12 -18.50 -2.94
CA PHE A 46 20.46 -19.56 -3.70
C PHE A 46 19.99 -20.73 -2.82
N SER A 47 20.68 -21.04 -1.71
CA SER A 47 20.29 -22.05 -0.72
C SER A 47 19.01 -21.63 -0.01
N LYS A 48 18.85 -20.35 0.38
CA LYS A 48 17.57 -19.85 0.91
C LYS A 48 16.44 -19.80 -0.12
N LYS A 49 16.77 -19.65 -1.41
CA LYS A 49 15.80 -19.73 -2.52
C LYS A 49 15.41 -21.19 -2.83
N ARG A 50 16.35 -22.13 -2.70
CA ARG A 50 16.14 -23.59 -2.82
C ARG A 50 15.44 -24.21 -1.60
N GLU A 51 15.64 -23.66 -0.40
CA GLU A 51 14.87 -24.01 0.80
C GLU A 51 13.41 -23.56 0.72
N ARG A 52 13.09 -22.56 -0.12
CA ARG A 52 11.71 -22.10 -0.37
C ARG A 52 10.97 -22.89 -1.45
N PHE A 53 11.68 -23.65 -2.28
CA PHE A 53 11.12 -24.39 -3.40
C PHE A 53 11.71 -25.80 -3.38
N THR A 54 11.30 -26.56 -2.39
CA THR A 54 11.66 -27.96 -2.15
C THR A 54 11.40 -28.84 -3.38
N TYR A 55 10.38 -28.50 -4.19
CA TYR A 55 10.08 -29.17 -5.47
C TYR A 55 11.20 -29.08 -6.53
N LEU A 56 12.07 -28.07 -6.49
CA LEU A 56 13.19 -27.98 -7.44
C LEU A 56 14.31 -28.98 -7.12
N ASN A 57 14.32 -29.53 -5.90
CA ASN A 57 15.32 -30.51 -5.45
C ASN A 57 14.78 -31.94 -5.44
N ASP A 58 13.45 -32.11 -5.42
CA ASP A 58 12.76 -33.40 -5.55
C ASP A 58 11.57 -33.26 -6.53
N PRO A 59 11.82 -33.39 -7.85
CA PRO A 59 10.81 -33.18 -8.88
C PRO A 59 9.71 -34.26 -8.89
N ASP A 60 9.91 -35.38 -8.19
CA ASP A 60 8.91 -36.45 -8.02
C ASP A 60 8.17 -36.39 -6.68
N GLY A 61 8.60 -35.45 -5.81
CA GLY A 61 8.01 -35.18 -4.51
C GLY A 61 6.60 -34.64 -4.59
N GLN A 62 5.85 -34.78 -3.50
CA GLN A 62 4.44 -34.37 -3.44
C GLN A 62 4.25 -32.87 -3.71
N GLU A 63 5.15 -32.02 -3.22
CA GLU A 63 5.11 -30.58 -3.48
C GLU A 63 5.43 -30.23 -4.95
N ALA A 64 6.23 -31.03 -5.65
CA ALA A 64 6.47 -30.85 -7.08
C ALA A 64 5.22 -31.20 -7.88
N LYS A 65 4.55 -32.30 -7.51
CA LYS A 65 3.26 -32.67 -8.12
C LYS A 65 2.21 -31.59 -7.90
N GLU A 66 2.06 -31.10 -6.67
CA GLU A 66 1.14 -30.00 -6.35
C GLU A 66 1.48 -28.72 -7.15
N HIS A 67 2.77 -28.38 -7.29
CA HIS A 67 3.20 -27.26 -8.12
C HIS A 67 2.85 -27.45 -9.61
N PHE A 68 3.09 -28.64 -10.18
CA PHE A 68 2.77 -28.93 -11.58
C PHE A 68 1.25 -28.96 -11.82
N GLU A 69 0.48 -29.52 -10.89
CA GLU A 69 -0.99 -29.50 -10.94
C GLU A 69 -1.54 -28.07 -10.88
N ASP A 70 -0.99 -27.23 -10.00
CA ASP A 70 -1.31 -25.81 -9.94
C ASP A 70 -0.95 -25.08 -11.24
N GLU A 71 0.22 -25.35 -11.82
CA GLU A 71 0.64 -24.75 -13.09
C GLU A 71 -0.27 -25.15 -14.25
N ILE A 72 -0.68 -26.42 -14.33
CA ILE A 72 -1.65 -26.91 -15.30
C ILE A 72 -3.01 -26.24 -15.09
N ALA A 73 -3.47 -26.13 -13.85
CA ALA A 73 -4.74 -25.47 -13.51
C ALA A 73 -4.73 -23.99 -13.91
N LEU A 74 -3.61 -23.28 -13.70
CA LEU A 74 -3.43 -21.89 -14.14
C LEU A 74 -3.47 -21.79 -15.68
N LYS A 75 -2.73 -22.64 -16.40
CA LYS A 75 -2.76 -22.64 -17.87
C LYS A 75 -4.15 -22.92 -18.43
N ASN A 76 -4.87 -23.89 -17.85
CA ASN A 76 -6.24 -24.20 -18.22
C ASN A 76 -7.19 -23.04 -17.93
N ARG A 77 -7.02 -22.37 -16.78
CA ARG A 77 -7.76 -21.15 -16.46
C ARG A 77 -7.53 -20.08 -17.52
N ARG A 78 -6.28 -19.79 -17.86
CA ARG A 78 -5.96 -18.78 -18.88
C ARG A 78 -6.58 -19.11 -20.24
N GLN A 79 -6.53 -20.38 -20.64
CA GLN A 79 -7.16 -20.84 -21.87
C GLN A 79 -8.68 -20.60 -21.86
N GLU A 80 -9.36 -20.94 -20.76
CA GLU A 80 -10.80 -20.67 -20.55
C GLU A 80 -11.10 -19.15 -20.60
N GLU A 81 -10.25 -18.32 -19.99
CA GLU A 81 -10.43 -16.87 -19.98
C GLU A 81 -10.27 -16.27 -21.39
N ILE A 82 -9.35 -16.79 -22.19
CA ILE A 82 -9.16 -16.41 -23.60
C ILE A 82 -10.36 -16.85 -24.45
N GLU A 83 -10.87 -18.06 -24.24
CA GLU A 83 -12.05 -18.58 -24.95
C GLU A 83 -13.32 -17.79 -24.64
N ASN A 84 -13.44 -17.30 -23.40
CA ASN A 84 -14.53 -16.42 -22.97
C ASN A 84 -14.34 -14.94 -23.35
N GLY A 85 -13.26 -14.59 -24.04
CA GLY A 85 -12.99 -13.23 -24.51
C GLY A 85 -12.40 -12.29 -23.46
N TYR A 86 -12.12 -12.75 -22.24
CA TYR A 86 -11.55 -11.90 -21.18
C TYR A 86 -10.09 -11.48 -21.44
N PHE A 87 -9.35 -12.28 -22.23
CA PHE A 87 -7.95 -12.03 -22.59
C PHE A 87 -7.67 -12.43 -24.05
N ASP A 88 -6.64 -11.84 -24.66
CA ASP A 88 -6.16 -12.22 -25.99
C ASP A 88 -5.31 -13.50 -25.93
N LYS A 89 -5.24 -14.25 -27.04
CA LYS A 89 -4.35 -15.43 -27.15
C LYS A 89 -2.87 -15.11 -26.92
N LYS A 90 -2.47 -13.84 -27.07
CA LYS A 90 -1.12 -13.32 -26.78
C LYS A 90 -0.89 -13.05 -25.29
N ASP A 91 -1.91 -13.12 -24.44
CA ASP A 91 -1.81 -12.91 -22.99
C ASP A 91 -1.35 -14.19 -22.27
N ASP A 92 -0.05 -14.49 -22.30
CA ASP A 92 0.57 -15.67 -21.67
C ASP A 92 0.87 -15.52 -20.16
N PHE A 93 0.54 -14.36 -19.60
CA PHE A 93 0.78 -14.04 -18.19
C PHE A 93 -0.41 -14.43 -17.32
N ILE A 94 -0.13 -14.98 -16.15
CA ILE A 94 -1.17 -15.31 -15.17
C ILE A 94 -0.63 -15.18 -13.75
N VAL A 95 -1.39 -14.51 -12.90
CA VAL A 95 -1.10 -14.40 -11.47
C VAL A 95 -1.71 -15.60 -10.74
N ASN A 96 -0.92 -16.24 -9.88
CA ASN A 96 -1.40 -17.29 -9.00
C ASN A 96 -2.00 -16.66 -7.72
N PRO A 97 -3.29 -16.87 -7.41
CA PRO A 97 -3.88 -16.38 -6.17
C PRO A 97 -3.16 -16.86 -4.91
N LYS A 98 -2.52 -18.04 -4.95
CA LYS A 98 -1.78 -18.61 -3.82
C LYS A 98 -0.50 -17.83 -3.49
N ASP A 99 0.01 -17.02 -4.43
CA ASP A 99 1.17 -16.16 -4.18
C ASP A 99 0.83 -14.97 -3.28
N TYR A 100 -0.46 -14.69 -3.07
CA TYR A 100 -0.97 -13.53 -2.32
C TYR A 100 -1.74 -13.99 -1.07
N ARG A 101 -1.39 -13.42 0.08
CA ARG A 101 -1.95 -13.76 1.39
C ARG A 101 -3.23 -13.00 1.72
N VAL A 102 -3.36 -11.77 1.23
CA VAL A 102 -4.43 -10.83 1.59
C VAL A 102 -5.13 -10.28 0.35
N LEU A 103 -4.39 -9.86 -0.69
CA LEU A 103 -4.99 -9.29 -1.91
C LEU A 103 -5.91 -10.29 -2.62
N SER A 104 -5.61 -11.59 -2.52
CA SER A 104 -6.44 -12.68 -3.03
C SER A 104 -7.82 -12.77 -2.40
N LYS A 105 -8.08 -12.07 -1.28
CA LYS A 105 -9.39 -11.99 -0.64
C LYS A 105 -10.33 -10.98 -1.30
N GLN A 106 -9.80 -10.03 -2.09
CA GLN A 106 -10.61 -9.00 -2.76
C GLN A 106 -11.20 -9.45 -4.10
N LEU A 107 -11.48 -10.73 -4.26
CA LEU A 107 -12.11 -11.21 -5.48
C LEU A 107 -13.43 -10.46 -5.66
N VAL A 108 -13.53 -9.75 -6.78
CA VAL A 108 -14.72 -8.96 -7.11
C VAL A 108 -15.90 -9.92 -7.18
N ASN A 109 -16.91 -9.70 -6.34
CA ASN A 109 -18.16 -10.47 -6.37
C ASN A 109 -18.73 -10.37 -7.79
N GLY A 110 -18.74 -11.49 -8.53
CA GLY A 110 -19.18 -11.54 -9.94
C GLY A 110 -18.09 -11.96 -10.93
N ALA A 111 -16.80 -11.72 -10.63
CA ALA A 111 -15.73 -11.89 -11.61
C ALA A 111 -15.24 -13.33 -11.86
N GLY A 112 -15.79 -14.34 -11.16
CA GLY A 112 -15.35 -15.73 -11.31
C GLY A 112 -13.82 -15.89 -11.27
N LYS A 113 -13.28 -16.82 -12.07
CA LYS A 113 -11.85 -17.20 -12.11
C LYS A 113 -10.87 -16.09 -12.56
N VAL A 114 -11.36 -14.98 -13.14
CA VAL A 114 -10.58 -13.84 -13.67
C VAL A 114 -10.10 -12.87 -12.57
N GLY A 115 -10.56 -13.06 -11.33
CA GLY A 115 -10.54 -12.03 -10.29
C GLY A 115 -9.17 -11.51 -9.85
N ILE A 116 -8.12 -12.35 -9.76
CA ILE A 116 -6.86 -11.92 -9.12
C ILE A 116 -6.01 -11.00 -10.01
N ASP A 117 -5.93 -11.28 -11.31
CA ASP A 117 -5.16 -10.45 -12.25
C ASP A 117 -5.73 -9.03 -12.29
N LEU A 118 -7.06 -8.90 -12.19
CA LEU A 118 -7.78 -7.64 -12.14
C LEU A 118 -7.51 -6.88 -10.82
N VAL A 119 -7.55 -7.57 -9.69
CA VAL A 119 -7.24 -7.00 -8.37
C VAL A 119 -5.80 -6.49 -8.34
N ALA A 120 -4.84 -7.33 -8.74
CA ALA A 120 -3.42 -6.97 -8.80
C ALA A 120 -3.20 -5.73 -9.70
N SER A 121 -3.80 -5.73 -10.90
CA SER A 121 -3.75 -4.58 -11.81
C SER A 121 -4.32 -3.31 -11.18
N LYS A 122 -5.43 -3.41 -10.44
CA LYS A 122 -6.04 -2.26 -9.75
C LYS A 122 -5.09 -1.68 -8.72
N TYR A 123 -4.55 -2.50 -7.81
CA TYR A 123 -3.60 -2.03 -6.80
C TYR A 123 -2.34 -1.42 -7.40
N LEU A 124 -1.81 -2.02 -8.46
CA LEU A 124 -0.64 -1.50 -9.15
C LEU A 124 -0.92 -0.13 -9.77
N LYS A 125 -2.03 0.02 -10.49
CA LYS A 125 -2.46 1.29 -11.10
C LYS A 125 -2.64 2.40 -10.05
N HIS A 126 -3.39 2.15 -8.98
CA HIS A 126 -3.57 3.14 -7.91
C HIS A 126 -2.25 3.42 -7.17
N GLY A 127 -1.40 2.39 -6.99
CA GLY A 127 -0.09 2.53 -6.37
C GLY A 127 0.87 3.41 -7.18
N ILE A 128 0.86 3.28 -8.51
CA ILE A 128 1.61 4.14 -9.44
C ILE A 128 1.11 5.58 -9.39
N ALA A 129 -0.21 5.78 -9.46
CA ALA A 129 -0.79 7.13 -9.35
C ALA A 129 -0.42 7.80 -8.03
N LEU A 130 -0.49 7.05 -6.92
CA LEU A 130 -0.07 7.52 -5.60
C LEU A 130 1.42 7.85 -5.55
N ALA A 131 2.28 6.97 -6.05
CA ALA A 131 3.73 7.15 -6.06
C ALA A 131 4.15 8.36 -6.90
N ASP A 132 3.56 8.50 -8.08
CA ASP A 132 3.78 9.66 -8.93
C ASP A 132 3.38 10.96 -8.24
N MET A 133 2.14 11.03 -7.75
CA MET A 133 1.65 12.18 -7.00
C MET A 133 2.60 12.50 -5.85
N ALA A 134 2.93 11.51 -5.03
CA ALA A 134 3.80 11.65 -3.86
C ALA A 134 5.19 12.22 -4.24
N SER A 135 5.74 11.84 -5.39
CA SER A 135 7.05 12.31 -5.86
C SER A 135 7.13 13.80 -6.18
N ARG A 136 5.98 14.45 -6.40
CA ARG A 136 5.88 15.90 -6.67
C ARG A 136 5.92 16.77 -5.42
N TYR A 137 5.88 16.14 -4.24
CA TYR A 137 5.87 16.80 -2.94
C TYR A 137 7.13 16.49 -2.16
N ASP A 138 7.42 17.34 -1.17
CA ASP A 138 8.54 17.13 -0.27
C ASP A 138 8.14 16.28 0.93
N THR A 139 6.87 16.39 1.36
CA THR A 139 6.31 15.64 2.48
C THR A 139 4.90 15.17 2.17
N VAL A 140 4.63 13.89 2.44
CA VAL A 140 3.31 13.27 2.34
C VAL A 140 2.82 12.92 3.74
N VAL A 141 1.60 13.35 4.06
CA VAL A 141 0.93 13.10 5.34
C VAL A 141 -0.16 12.06 5.12
N TYR A 142 0.08 10.83 5.55
CA TYR A 142 -0.90 9.74 5.49
C TYR A 142 -1.89 9.87 6.66
N LEU A 143 -3.18 9.93 6.32
CA LEU A 143 -4.29 10.18 7.25
C LEU A 143 -4.87 8.88 7.81
N ASP A 144 -5.30 8.92 9.07
CA ASP A 144 -5.77 7.78 9.83
C ASP A 144 -4.74 6.61 9.88
N LYS A 145 -5.09 5.52 10.56
CA LYS A 145 -4.36 4.25 10.48
C LYS A 145 -4.55 3.57 9.11
N SER A 146 -5.68 3.76 8.44
CA SER A 146 -6.00 3.10 7.16
C SER A 146 -5.10 3.53 5.98
N ALA A 147 -4.54 4.75 5.98
CA ALA A 147 -3.62 5.18 4.93
C ALA A 147 -2.17 4.71 5.15
N ARG A 148 -1.83 4.09 6.30
CA ARG A 148 -0.45 3.65 6.55
C ARG A 148 0.10 2.63 5.56
N PRO A 149 -0.67 1.61 5.13
CA PRO A 149 -0.20 0.69 4.09
C PRO A 149 0.15 1.38 2.77
N LEU A 150 -0.47 2.53 2.49
CA LEU A 150 -0.22 3.28 1.26
C LEU A 150 1.21 3.84 1.19
N ASP A 151 1.80 4.21 2.33
CA ASP A 151 3.22 4.57 2.39
C ASP A 151 4.10 3.39 1.95
N GLY A 152 3.80 2.19 2.45
CA GLY A 152 4.49 0.96 2.07
C GLY A 152 4.38 0.68 0.57
N LEU A 153 3.18 0.78 0.01
CA LEU A 153 2.92 0.60 -1.42
C LEU A 153 3.68 1.64 -2.27
N ALA A 154 3.52 2.93 -1.96
CA ALA A 154 4.17 4.01 -2.69
C ALA A 154 5.70 3.87 -2.68
N ARG A 155 6.29 3.51 -1.53
CA ARG A 155 7.73 3.27 -1.40
C ARG A 155 8.21 2.11 -2.26
N LYS A 156 7.44 1.02 -2.32
CA LYS A 156 7.76 -0.15 -3.15
C LYS A 156 7.66 0.19 -4.64
N VAL A 157 6.64 0.96 -5.04
CA VAL A 157 6.48 1.43 -6.43
C VAL A 157 7.61 2.38 -6.82
N LEU A 158 7.89 3.42 -6.03
CA LEU A 158 9.00 4.34 -6.30
C LEU A 158 10.33 3.59 -6.43
N LYS A 159 10.58 2.59 -5.58
CA LYS A 159 11.81 1.80 -5.65
C LYS A 159 11.89 0.90 -6.89
N ASN A 160 10.78 0.29 -7.30
CA ASN A 160 10.80 -0.82 -8.26
C ASN A 160 10.34 -0.43 -9.66
N VAL A 161 9.46 0.56 -9.77
CA VAL A 161 8.78 0.96 -10.99
C VAL A 161 9.21 2.36 -11.43
N MET A 162 9.48 3.26 -10.47
CA MET A 162 9.80 4.67 -10.76
C MET A 162 11.09 5.13 -10.03
N PRO A 163 12.23 4.42 -10.19
CA PRO A 163 13.43 4.61 -9.37
C PRO A 163 14.06 6.01 -9.49
N ASP A 164 13.84 6.70 -10.62
CA ASP A 164 14.39 8.04 -10.86
C ASP A 164 13.57 9.15 -10.22
N LYS A 165 12.37 8.84 -9.71
CA LYS A 165 11.51 9.82 -9.04
C LYS A 165 11.92 10.05 -7.60
N LYS A 166 11.73 11.30 -7.16
CA LYS A 166 12.00 11.70 -5.78
C LYS A 166 11.13 10.91 -4.81
N ARG A 167 11.73 10.47 -3.71
CA ARG A 167 11.01 9.93 -2.56
C ARG A 167 10.70 11.04 -1.56
N PRO A 168 9.43 11.29 -1.21
CA PRO A 168 9.08 12.29 -0.19
C PRO A 168 9.34 11.78 1.22
N ASP A 169 9.42 12.72 2.17
CA ASP A 169 9.32 12.41 3.60
C ASP A 169 7.88 11.95 3.92
N SER A 170 7.73 10.90 4.71
CA SER A 170 6.40 10.41 5.13
C SER A 170 6.11 10.81 6.57
N ARG A 171 4.92 11.35 6.80
CA ARG A 171 4.36 11.67 8.12
C ARG A 171 3.01 10.99 8.24
N PHE A 172 2.59 10.75 9.48
CA PHE A 172 1.34 10.05 9.78
C PHE A 172 0.56 10.88 10.79
N LEU A 173 -0.67 11.22 10.45
CA LEU A 173 -1.60 11.89 11.36
C LEU A 173 -2.87 11.06 11.48
N ASN A 174 -3.25 10.79 12.72
CA ASN A 174 -4.45 10.11 13.18
C ASN A 174 -5.78 10.66 12.63
N ILE A 175 -5.82 11.68 11.77
CA ILE A 175 -7.03 12.49 11.55
C ILE A 175 -8.11 11.66 10.85
N ASP A 176 -9.21 11.43 11.56
CA ASP A 176 -10.45 10.80 11.10
C ASP A 176 -11.61 11.76 11.38
N ARG A 177 -12.60 11.79 10.47
CA ARG A 177 -13.76 12.68 10.56
C ARG A 177 -14.52 12.52 11.88
N ASN A 178 -14.84 11.30 12.30
CA ASN A 178 -15.69 11.12 13.48
C ASN A 178 -14.98 11.65 14.73
N GLN A 179 -13.69 11.34 14.85
CA GLN A 179 -12.88 11.72 16.00
C GLN A 179 -12.61 13.23 16.04
N ILE A 180 -12.19 13.84 14.92
CA ILE A 180 -11.81 15.26 14.90
C ILE A 180 -13.01 16.20 15.02
N PHE A 181 -14.18 15.82 14.52
CA PHE A 181 -15.41 16.60 14.74
C PHE A 181 -15.89 16.49 16.18
N ALA A 182 -15.72 15.33 16.83
CA ALA A 182 -16.03 15.16 18.24
C ALA A 182 -15.17 16.08 19.13
N GLU A 183 -13.92 16.37 18.74
CA GLU A 183 -13.08 17.37 19.42
C GLU A 183 -13.65 18.80 19.36
N LEU A 184 -14.50 19.12 18.37
CA LEU A 184 -15.25 20.38 18.30
C LEU A 184 -16.64 20.32 18.95
N GLY A 185 -16.98 19.20 19.59
CA GLY A 185 -18.24 18.97 20.28
C GLY A 185 -19.38 18.49 19.38
N PHE A 186 -19.11 18.06 18.15
CA PHE A 186 -20.13 17.42 17.33
C PHE A 186 -20.33 15.96 17.72
N ASN A 187 -21.58 15.49 17.75
CA ASN A 187 -21.84 14.07 17.90
C ASN A 187 -22.03 13.41 16.53
N ILE A 188 -20.98 12.74 16.05
CA ILE A 188 -20.96 12.10 14.72
C ILE A 188 -20.70 10.61 14.86
N ARG A 189 -21.45 9.82 14.08
CA ARG A 189 -21.23 8.38 13.93
C ARG A 189 -21.36 7.97 12.48
N ASP A 190 -20.43 7.14 12.01
CA ASP A 190 -20.37 6.68 10.62
C ASP A 190 -20.39 7.83 9.60
N GLY A 191 -19.89 9.01 10.02
CA GLY A 191 -19.89 10.22 9.21
C GLY A 191 -21.14 11.08 9.23
N TYR A 192 -22.18 10.68 9.96
CA TYR A 192 -23.43 11.41 10.04
C TYR A 192 -23.57 12.07 11.41
N PHE A 193 -24.16 13.26 11.45
CA PHE A 193 -24.62 13.86 12.70
C PHE A 193 -25.70 12.96 13.31
N ILE A 194 -25.64 12.68 14.61
CA ILE A 194 -26.61 11.80 15.29
C ILE A 194 -27.38 12.49 16.41
N ASP A 195 -27.03 13.74 16.72
CA ASP A 195 -27.69 14.59 17.72
C ASP A 195 -28.74 15.53 17.12
N GLY A 196 -29.00 15.42 15.81
CA GLY A 196 -29.97 16.26 15.11
C GLY A 196 -29.50 17.69 14.81
N THR A 197 -28.28 18.09 15.23
CA THR A 197 -27.74 19.46 15.05
C THR A 197 -27.75 19.92 13.58
N GLU A 198 -27.58 18.98 12.65
CA GLU A 198 -27.60 19.22 11.20
C GLU A 198 -28.61 18.32 10.46
N GLY A 199 -29.69 17.91 11.15
CA GLY A 199 -30.75 17.09 10.54
C GLY A 199 -30.30 15.70 10.08
N ASN A 200 -29.41 15.06 10.85
CA ASN A 200 -28.80 13.75 10.56
C ASN A 200 -28.13 13.65 9.18
N LYS A 201 -27.64 14.78 8.66
CA LYS A 201 -26.94 14.84 7.39
C LYS A 201 -25.51 14.31 7.50
N LEU A 202 -24.93 14.07 6.33
CA LEU A 202 -23.53 13.73 6.17
C LEU A 202 -22.65 14.90 6.61
N ALA A 203 -21.65 14.64 7.45
CA ALA A 203 -20.72 15.65 7.87
C ALA A 203 -19.67 15.94 6.78
N GLU A 204 -19.68 17.20 6.35
CA GLU A 204 -18.80 17.80 5.36
C GLU A 204 -17.77 18.75 6.01
N THR A 205 -16.68 19.04 5.30
CA THR A 205 -15.61 19.96 5.71
C THR A 205 -16.13 21.34 6.14
N SER A 206 -17.16 21.85 5.48
CA SER A 206 -17.78 23.15 5.75
C SER A 206 -18.29 23.26 7.19
N HIS A 207 -18.95 22.23 7.71
CA HIS A 207 -19.46 22.22 9.09
C HIS A 207 -18.33 22.33 10.11
N PHE A 208 -17.22 21.62 9.88
CA PHE A 208 -16.02 21.73 10.73
C PHE A 208 -15.46 23.16 10.73
N ILE A 209 -15.27 23.74 9.54
CA ILE A 209 -14.70 25.08 9.39
C ILE A 209 -15.61 26.14 10.04
N ASN A 210 -16.93 26.03 9.88
CA ASN A 210 -17.87 26.97 10.48
C ASN A 210 -17.82 26.93 12.01
N ARG A 211 -17.89 25.74 12.62
CA ARG A 211 -17.76 25.55 14.08
C ARG A 211 -16.40 26.00 14.59
N TRP A 212 -15.34 25.71 13.84
CA TRP A 212 -13.99 26.21 14.14
C TRP A 212 -13.98 27.74 14.20
N GLN A 213 -14.52 28.42 13.19
CA GLN A 213 -14.47 29.88 13.12
C GLN A 213 -15.35 30.56 14.17
N MET A 214 -16.58 30.10 14.34
CA MET A 214 -17.62 30.86 15.06
C MET A 214 -17.73 30.51 16.54
N GLU A 215 -17.42 29.27 16.94
CA GLU A 215 -17.86 28.76 18.25
C GLU A 215 -16.75 28.05 19.04
N THR A 216 -15.63 27.71 18.41
CA THR A 216 -14.50 27.04 19.08
C THR A 216 -13.59 28.06 19.78
N SER A 217 -13.30 27.84 21.06
CA SER A 217 -12.41 28.69 21.87
C SER A 217 -10.99 28.72 21.31
N GLN A 218 -10.23 29.78 21.58
CA GLN A 218 -8.84 29.87 21.14
C GLN A 218 -7.96 28.80 21.80
N GLU A 219 -8.22 28.46 23.06
CA GLU A 219 -7.49 27.40 23.78
C GLU A 219 -7.64 26.04 23.08
N THR A 220 -8.87 25.67 22.71
CA THR A 220 -9.13 24.41 21.99
C THR A 220 -8.45 24.42 20.61
N LYS A 221 -8.50 25.55 19.89
CA LYS A 221 -7.81 25.71 18.60
C LYS A 221 -6.30 25.50 18.77
N ASP A 222 -5.70 26.17 19.74
CA ASP A 222 -4.25 26.11 19.99
C ASP A 222 -3.81 24.70 20.36
N ARG A 223 -4.60 23.98 21.18
CA ARG A 223 -4.36 22.56 21.50
C ARG A 223 -4.36 21.69 20.24
N ILE A 224 -5.38 21.80 19.39
CA ILE A 224 -5.49 21.00 18.14
C ILE A 224 -4.34 21.34 17.19
N LEU A 225 -4.03 22.62 17.00
CA LEU A 225 -2.94 23.04 16.11
C LEU A 225 -1.57 22.61 16.65
N ALA A 226 -1.34 22.69 17.95
CA ALA A 226 -0.11 22.20 18.57
C ALA A 226 0.01 20.67 18.46
N ALA A 227 -1.11 19.94 18.57
CA ALA A 227 -1.12 18.50 18.37
C ALA A 227 -0.63 18.13 16.96
N VAL A 228 -1.14 18.81 15.92
CA VAL A 228 -0.65 18.64 14.53
C VAL A 228 0.81 19.08 14.40
N ARG A 229 1.14 20.31 14.80
CA ARG A 229 2.48 20.91 14.60
C ARG A 229 3.59 20.16 15.33
N SER A 230 3.30 19.56 16.49
CA SER A 230 4.26 18.77 17.27
C SER A 230 4.90 17.63 16.47
N GLN A 231 4.24 17.14 15.41
CA GLN A 231 4.75 16.07 14.54
C GLN A 231 5.74 16.54 13.47
N PHE A 232 5.92 17.86 13.34
CA PHE A 232 6.72 18.48 12.30
C PHE A 232 7.88 19.31 12.86
N LEU A 233 8.02 19.45 14.17
CA LEU A 233 9.06 20.28 14.77
C LEU A 233 10.47 19.84 14.35
N ASP A 234 11.34 20.83 14.15
CA ASP A 234 12.77 20.59 13.98
C ASP A 234 13.32 19.91 15.26
N LYS A 235 14.35 19.07 15.09
CA LYS A 235 15.05 18.43 16.21
C LYS A 235 15.69 19.48 17.14
N ASP A 236 16.08 20.63 16.58
CA ASP A 236 16.78 21.70 17.28
C ASP A 236 15.80 22.74 17.86
N ALA A 237 14.49 22.57 17.69
CA ALA A 237 13.50 23.46 18.31
C ALA A 237 13.44 23.22 19.83
N GLU A 238 13.89 24.23 20.58
CA GLU A 238 13.88 24.23 22.04
C GLU A 238 12.46 24.31 22.59
N ILE A 239 12.13 23.39 23.49
CA ILE A 239 10.87 23.36 24.24
C ILE A 239 11.23 23.16 25.71
N ASP A 240 10.84 24.10 26.57
CA ASP A 240 10.98 23.98 28.01
C ASP A 240 9.95 22.97 28.54
N MET A 241 10.43 21.79 28.91
CA MET A 241 9.58 20.70 29.41
C MET A 241 9.07 20.93 30.83
N ASN A 242 9.56 21.94 31.55
CA ASN A 242 9.10 22.29 32.90
C ASN A 242 8.07 23.42 32.90
N ALA A 243 7.81 24.02 31.75
CA ALA A 243 6.79 25.05 31.59
C ALA A 243 5.38 24.48 31.79
N SER A 244 4.41 25.36 32.03
CA SER A 244 3.00 24.98 32.07
C SER A 244 2.53 24.43 30.71
N GLU A 245 1.42 23.68 30.70
CA GLU A 245 0.89 23.09 29.47
C GLU A 245 0.59 24.14 28.39
N ASP A 246 -0.01 25.26 28.79
CA ASP A 246 -0.32 26.38 27.88
C ASP A 246 0.96 27.00 27.31
N GLU A 247 2.00 27.16 28.14
CA GLU A 247 3.31 27.66 27.68
C GLU A 247 3.96 26.69 26.70
N ILE A 248 3.90 25.38 26.96
CA ILE A 248 4.40 24.34 26.04
C ILE A 248 3.66 24.40 24.71
N ILE A 249 2.33 24.52 24.72
CA ILE A 249 1.51 24.68 23.51
C ILE A 249 1.97 25.91 22.72
N GLN A 250 2.13 27.06 23.37
CA GLN A 250 2.58 28.28 22.70
C GLN A 250 4.01 28.17 22.15
N GLN A 251 4.91 27.47 22.84
CA GLN A 251 6.26 27.19 22.36
C GLN A 251 6.21 26.32 21.10
N ILE A 252 5.39 25.26 21.09
CA ILE A 252 5.21 24.39 19.91
C ILE A 252 4.68 25.18 18.72
N LEU A 253 3.66 26.04 18.93
CA LEU A 253 3.06 26.86 17.88
C LEU A 253 4.05 27.83 17.22
N LYS A 254 5.05 28.30 17.97
CA LYS A 254 6.09 29.24 17.49
C LYS A 254 7.37 28.55 17.00
N ALA A 255 7.58 27.31 17.40
CA ALA A 255 8.80 26.55 17.10
C ALA A 255 8.97 26.29 15.60
N LYS A 256 10.21 26.27 15.12
CA LYS A 256 10.54 25.95 13.72
C LYS A 256 10.14 24.52 13.35
N THR A 257 9.69 24.32 12.11
CA THR A 257 9.32 23.00 11.59
C THR A 257 10.27 22.50 10.50
N THR A 258 10.27 21.19 10.30
CA THR A 258 10.98 20.48 9.23
C THR A 258 10.38 20.68 7.83
N VAL A 259 9.28 21.44 7.73
CA VAL A 259 8.48 21.63 6.49
C VAL A 259 8.38 23.08 6.04
N GLU A 260 9.18 23.97 6.63
CA GLU A 260 9.30 25.36 6.18
C GLU A 260 9.66 25.45 4.68
N GLY A 261 8.81 26.13 3.90
CA GLY A 261 8.95 26.29 2.46
C GLY A 261 8.67 25.04 1.61
N LYS A 262 8.44 23.88 2.23
CA LYS A 262 8.24 22.58 1.57
C LYS A 262 6.80 22.42 1.07
N LYS A 263 6.63 21.66 -0.01
CA LYS A 263 5.33 21.21 -0.52
C LYS A 263 4.82 20.03 0.29
N VAL A 264 3.62 20.15 0.85
CA VAL A 264 2.99 19.15 1.71
C VAL A 264 1.64 18.73 1.12
N ILE A 265 1.35 17.43 1.11
CA ILE A 265 0.05 16.89 0.70
C ILE A 265 -0.45 15.84 1.70
N ALA A 266 -1.76 15.81 1.92
CA ALA A 266 -2.41 14.76 2.69
C ALA A 266 -2.92 13.62 1.78
N VAL A 267 -2.77 12.38 2.23
CA VAL A 267 -3.24 11.18 1.53
C VAL A 267 -4.21 10.44 2.43
N ASP A 268 -5.39 10.16 1.91
CA ASP A 268 -6.38 9.29 2.53
C ASP A 268 -6.57 8.02 1.69
N GLU A 269 -7.13 7.00 2.35
CA GLU A 269 -7.32 5.68 1.77
C GLU A 269 -8.59 5.60 0.90
N THR A 270 -9.73 6.07 1.41
CA THR A 270 -11.00 6.11 0.69
C THR A 270 -11.67 7.46 0.87
N SER A 271 -12.40 7.92 -0.16
CA SER A 271 -13.17 9.16 -0.06
C SER A 271 -14.65 8.84 -0.07
N PHE A 272 -15.31 9.14 1.04
CA PHE A 272 -16.77 9.05 1.17
C PHE A 272 -17.44 10.39 0.90
N SER A 273 -17.05 11.43 1.66
CA SER A 273 -17.49 12.81 1.51
C SER A 273 -16.34 13.79 1.24
N GLY A 274 -15.09 13.30 1.23
CA GLY A 274 -13.88 14.14 1.19
C GLY A 274 -13.60 14.93 2.48
N ALA A 275 -14.44 14.80 3.51
CA ALA A 275 -14.33 15.62 4.72
C ALA A 275 -13.04 15.37 5.53
N THR A 276 -12.57 14.13 5.62
CA THR A 276 -11.32 13.79 6.31
C THR A 276 -10.14 14.53 5.68
N ILE A 277 -9.98 14.43 4.35
CA ILE A 277 -8.97 15.18 3.59
C ILE A 277 -9.14 16.68 3.76
N GLY A 278 -10.35 17.22 3.58
CA GLY A 278 -10.60 18.65 3.66
C GLY A 278 -10.26 19.24 5.03
N VAL A 279 -10.63 18.54 6.11
CA VAL A 279 -10.29 18.95 7.48
C VAL A 279 -8.79 18.82 7.72
N ALA A 280 -8.15 17.75 7.27
CA ALA A 280 -6.71 17.60 7.40
C ALA A 280 -5.94 18.71 6.65
N GLY A 281 -6.35 19.04 5.41
CA GLY A 281 -5.80 20.14 4.63
C GLY A 281 -5.91 21.48 5.38
N PHE A 282 -7.10 21.79 5.89
CA PHE A 282 -7.35 22.98 6.70
C PHE A 282 -6.45 23.03 7.94
N LEU A 283 -6.38 21.95 8.72
CA LEU A 283 -5.58 21.88 9.94
C LEU A 283 -4.08 21.99 9.65
N LEU A 284 -3.59 21.33 8.58
CA LEU A 284 -2.19 21.43 8.16
C LEU A 284 -1.82 22.86 7.78
N MET A 285 -2.66 23.58 7.03
CA MET A 285 -2.41 24.98 6.70
C MET A 285 -2.34 25.89 7.93
N LYS A 286 -3.22 25.65 8.92
CA LYS A 286 -3.26 26.46 10.15
C LYS A 286 -2.11 26.12 11.09
N ALA A 287 -1.73 24.85 11.17
CA ALA A 287 -0.65 24.37 12.04
C ALA A 287 0.74 24.59 11.43
N LEU A 288 0.85 24.71 10.11
CA LEU A 288 2.10 24.83 9.35
C LEU A 288 2.01 25.99 8.33
N PRO A 289 1.77 27.24 8.78
CA PRO A 289 1.61 28.38 7.88
C PRO A 289 2.83 28.65 6.98
N GLU A 290 4.00 28.14 7.36
CA GLU A 290 5.24 28.24 6.60
C GLU A 290 5.39 27.21 5.46
N ALA A 291 4.50 26.23 5.38
CA ALA A 291 4.52 25.16 4.37
C ALA A 291 3.57 25.47 3.19
N LYS A 292 3.88 24.91 2.02
CA LYS A 292 3.00 24.95 0.83
C LYS A 292 2.08 23.73 0.83
N VAL A 293 1.00 23.80 1.61
CA VAL A 293 0.03 22.70 1.75
C VAL A 293 -0.92 22.67 0.56
N ASN A 294 -1.16 21.48 -0.01
CA ASN A 294 -2.24 21.25 -0.97
C ASN A 294 -3.52 20.83 -0.24
N GLU A 295 -4.57 21.66 -0.34
CA GLU A 295 -5.85 21.49 0.36
C GLU A 295 -6.70 20.34 -0.18
N ASN A 296 -6.54 19.99 -1.46
CA ASN A 296 -7.36 18.98 -2.12
C ASN A 296 -6.94 17.55 -1.75
N GLY A 297 -5.71 17.38 -1.24
CA GLY A 297 -5.17 16.07 -0.88
C GLY A 297 -5.13 15.07 -2.04
N PHE A 298 -5.03 13.79 -1.69
CA PHE A 298 -5.13 12.68 -2.63
C PHE A 298 -5.88 11.52 -1.95
N THR A 299 -6.82 10.92 -2.67
CA THR A 299 -7.50 9.69 -2.23
C THR A 299 -6.99 8.52 -3.04
N PHE A 300 -6.52 7.47 -2.38
CA PHE A 300 -6.02 6.29 -3.08
C PHE A 300 -7.12 5.48 -3.77
N TRP A 301 -8.20 5.19 -3.04
CA TRP A 301 -9.30 4.38 -3.52
C TRP A 301 -10.51 5.24 -3.86
N GLU A 302 -10.63 5.57 -5.14
CA GLU A 302 -11.87 6.09 -5.69
C GLU A 302 -12.78 4.89 -6.00
N SER A 303 -13.77 4.63 -5.14
CA SER A 303 -14.82 3.65 -5.45
C SER A 303 -15.54 4.12 -6.71
N GLU A 304 -15.48 3.34 -7.80
CA GLU A 304 -16.21 3.65 -9.05
C GLU A 304 -17.72 3.80 -8.77
N ASP A 305 -18.24 3.02 -7.82
CA ASP A 305 -19.53 3.24 -7.15
C ASP A 305 -19.30 4.06 -5.89
N LYS A 306 -19.19 5.39 -6.04
CA LYS A 306 -18.78 6.29 -4.93
C LYS A 306 -19.58 6.03 -3.65
N GLN A 307 -20.86 5.65 -3.78
CA GLN A 307 -21.75 5.37 -2.67
C GLN A 307 -22.85 4.38 -3.09
N VAL A 308 -23.03 3.29 -2.35
CA VAL A 308 -24.17 2.38 -2.52
C VAL A 308 -25.19 2.68 -1.41
N LYS A 309 -26.48 2.71 -1.74
CA LYS A 309 -27.53 2.79 -0.71
C LYS A 309 -27.68 1.42 -0.06
N SER A 310 -27.49 1.36 1.26
CA SER A 310 -27.65 0.14 2.05
C SER A 310 -28.52 0.42 3.27
N GLU A 311 -29.32 -0.57 3.66
CA GLU A 311 -30.10 -0.50 4.88
C GLU A 311 -29.20 -0.84 6.08
N VAL A 312 -28.95 0.16 6.93
CA VAL A 312 -28.16 0.02 8.15
C VAL A 312 -29.07 0.35 9.31
N ASN A 313 -29.43 -0.66 10.10
CA ASN A 313 -30.34 -0.55 11.26
C ASN A 313 -31.73 0.06 10.91
N GLY A 314 -32.30 -0.29 9.74
CA GLY A 314 -33.61 0.20 9.31
C GLY A 314 -33.59 1.57 8.61
N GLU A 315 -32.43 2.22 8.48
CA GLU A 315 -32.25 3.48 7.75
C GLU A 315 -31.45 3.25 6.47
N ILE A 316 -31.86 3.90 5.38
CA ILE A 316 -31.09 3.89 4.13
C ILE A 316 -29.90 4.85 4.30
N LYS A 317 -28.69 4.29 4.41
CA LYS A 317 -27.43 5.03 4.49
C LYS A 317 -26.58 4.79 3.25
N LEU A 318 -25.72 5.75 2.95
CA LEU A 318 -24.72 5.58 1.92
C LEU A 318 -23.55 4.79 2.54
N VAL A 319 -23.06 3.78 1.83
CA VAL A 319 -21.89 2.99 2.22
C VAL A 319 -20.89 2.96 1.08
N HIS A 320 -19.61 2.70 1.38
CA HIS A 320 -18.58 2.50 0.36
C HIS A 320 -18.95 1.31 -0.53
N GLY A 321 -18.86 1.47 -1.86
CA GLY A 321 -19.09 0.38 -2.81
C GLY A 321 -17.99 -0.68 -2.73
N SER A 322 -16.72 -0.26 -2.72
CA SER A 322 -15.58 -1.12 -2.40
C SER A 322 -14.55 -0.39 -1.56
N VAL A 323 -13.83 -1.14 -0.72
CA VAL A 323 -12.74 -0.65 0.13
C VAL A 323 -11.51 -1.55 -0.06
N PRO A 324 -10.28 -1.03 0.12
CA PRO A 324 -9.06 -1.80 0.21
C PRO A 324 -9.11 -2.99 1.17
N VAL A 325 -8.32 -4.03 0.89
CA VAL A 325 -8.40 -5.33 1.62
C VAL A 325 -8.09 -5.26 3.11
N TRP A 326 -7.35 -4.24 3.54
CA TRP A 326 -6.99 -4.03 4.94
C TRP A 326 -7.99 -3.14 5.68
N TYR A 327 -9.01 -2.64 4.97
CA TYR A 327 -10.09 -1.90 5.60
C TYR A 327 -11.11 -2.86 6.18
N ASP A 328 -11.11 -2.97 7.50
CA ASP A 328 -12.20 -3.58 8.27
C ASP A 328 -12.68 -2.55 9.31
N LYS A 329 -13.99 -2.28 9.34
CA LYS A 329 -14.58 -1.35 10.30
C LYS A 329 -14.64 -1.91 11.72
N ASN A 330 -14.54 -3.24 11.88
CA ASN A 330 -14.64 -3.93 13.16
C ASN A 330 -13.28 -4.39 13.68
N ASP A 331 -12.22 -4.26 12.89
CA ASP A 331 -10.87 -4.72 13.23
C ASP A 331 -9.84 -3.68 12.77
N ASP A 332 -9.04 -3.18 13.71
CA ASP A 332 -8.01 -2.19 13.43
C ASP A 332 -6.69 -2.81 12.93
N PHE A 333 -6.53 -4.13 13.01
CA PHE A 333 -5.37 -4.85 12.47
C PHE A 333 -5.34 -4.84 10.93
N GLY A 334 -4.16 -5.07 10.35
CA GLY A 334 -3.89 -4.93 8.92
C GLY A 334 -3.35 -3.54 8.55
N ARG A 335 -3.25 -2.63 9.52
CA ARG A 335 -2.87 -1.22 9.34
C ARG A 335 -1.51 -0.89 9.99
N GLY A 336 -0.94 -1.84 10.73
CA GLY A 336 0.35 -1.76 11.41
C GLY A 336 0.33 -0.93 12.69
N ILE A 337 -0.84 -0.39 13.07
CA ILE A 337 -1.02 0.47 14.24
C ILE A 337 -2.47 0.40 14.70
N GLY A 338 -2.68 0.55 16.01
CA GLY A 338 -4.02 0.62 16.58
C GLY A 338 -4.56 2.05 16.67
N GLU A 339 -5.63 2.19 17.44
CA GLU A 339 -6.32 3.46 17.67
C GLU A 339 -5.50 4.52 18.41
N ARG A 340 -6.01 5.76 18.39
CA ARG A 340 -5.53 6.85 19.26
C ARG A 340 -5.67 6.46 20.72
N SER A 341 -4.71 6.88 21.54
CA SER A 341 -4.78 6.67 22.99
C SER A 341 -3.99 7.74 23.72
N GLU A 342 -4.69 8.75 24.23
CA GLU A 342 -4.09 9.81 25.04
C GLU A 342 -3.45 9.25 26.31
N GLY A 343 -4.16 8.35 27.00
CA GLY A 343 -3.64 7.69 28.19
C GLY A 343 -2.31 6.97 27.95
N TYR A 344 -2.13 6.34 26.79
CA TYR A 344 -0.86 5.69 26.43
C TYR A 344 0.29 6.70 26.29
N HIS A 345 0.08 7.78 25.54
CA HIS A 345 1.15 8.78 25.32
C HIS A 345 1.46 9.56 26.60
N THR A 346 0.45 9.83 27.43
CA THR A 346 0.61 10.42 28.76
C THR A 346 1.44 9.52 29.67
N ARG A 347 1.07 8.24 29.85
CA ARG A 347 1.86 7.28 30.65
C ARG A 347 3.29 7.12 30.15
N ARG A 348 3.49 7.12 28.82
CA ARG A 348 4.82 7.03 28.21
C ARG A 348 5.69 8.24 28.55
N PHE A 349 5.12 9.44 28.63
CA PHE A 349 5.82 10.63 29.07
C PHE A 349 6.11 10.60 30.57
N GLU A 350 5.14 10.22 31.40
CA GLU A 350 5.30 10.10 32.85
C GLU A 350 6.42 9.12 33.23
N ASN A 351 6.48 7.97 32.55
CA ASN A 351 7.49 6.94 32.79
C ASN A 351 8.87 7.31 32.22
N ASN A 352 8.93 8.17 31.19
CA ASN A 352 10.18 8.57 30.53
C ASN A 352 10.06 9.98 29.92
N PRO A 353 10.26 11.05 30.71
CA PRO A 353 10.02 12.43 30.30
C PRO A 353 11.12 12.94 29.37
N THR A 354 10.99 12.60 28.10
CA THR A 354 11.85 13.10 27.01
C THR A 354 11.07 14.07 26.14
N ARG A 355 11.77 14.96 25.43
CA ARG A 355 11.17 15.85 24.43
C ARG A 355 10.30 15.09 23.42
N LEU A 356 10.77 13.93 22.95
CA LEU A 356 10.01 13.10 22.02
C LEU A 356 8.69 12.60 22.62
N ASN A 357 8.71 12.14 23.89
CA ASN A 357 7.49 11.69 24.54
C ASN A 357 6.56 12.85 24.91
N LEU A 358 7.10 14.04 25.22
CA LEU A 358 6.31 15.26 25.40
C LEU A 358 5.56 15.62 24.12
N LEU A 359 6.24 15.66 22.97
CA LEU A 359 5.62 15.97 21.68
C LEU A 359 4.58 14.91 21.29
N ARG A 360 4.80 13.64 21.64
CA ARG A 360 3.78 12.58 21.46
C ARG A 360 2.58 12.74 22.38
N LYS A 361 2.79 13.17 23.62
CA LYS A 361 1.71 13.50 24.57
C LYS A 361 0.86 14.65 24.03
N VAL A 362 1.49 15.74 23.60
CA VAL A 362 0.77 16.89 23.00
C VAL A 362 0.07 16.49 21.70
N GLY A 363 0.73 15.69 20.86
CA GLY A 363 0.17 15.17 19.62
C GLY A 363 -0.83 14.02 19.77
N ALA A 364 -1.18 13.60 20.99
CA ALA A 364 -1.90 12.36 21.21
C ALA A 364 -3.28 12.32 20.54
N SER A 365 -3.96 13.47 20.43
CA SER A 365 -5.24 13.58 19.72
C SER A 365 -5.10 13.37 18.22
N VAL A 366 -3.91 13.44 17.63
CA VAL A 366 -3.66 13.17 16.19
C VAL A 366 -2.64 12.06 15.99
N LEU A 367 -2.39 11.23 17.00
CA LEU A 367 -1.43 10.13 16.94
C LEU A 367 -2.07 8.79 17.30
N ALA A 368 -2.01 7.88 16.34
CA ALA A 368 -2.25 6.47 16.59
C ALA A 368 -1.26 5.90 17.63
N SER A 369 -1.67 4.83 18.29
CA SER A 369 -0.86 4.13 19.28
C SER A 369 -0.68 2.66 18.85
N PRO A 370 0.44 2.00 19.17
CA PRO A 370 0.64 0.60 18.79
C PRO A 370 -0.48 -0.33 19.29
N HIS A 371 -0.74 -1.43 18.59
CA HIS A 371 -1.64 -2.46 19.13
C HIS A 371 -1.08 -2.99 20.44
N ARG A 372 -1.96 -3.17 21.43
CA ARG A 372 -1.61 -3.59 22.78
C ARG A 372 -2.68 -4.52 23.34
N ASP A 373 -2.28 -5.47 24.16
CA ASP A 373 -3.22 -6.24 24.96
C ASP A 373 -3.69 -5.44 26.20
N ILE A 374 -4.56 -6.05 27.00
CA ILE A 374 -5.06 -5.47 28.25
C ILE A 374 -3.96 -5.17 29.28
N ASN A 375 -2.77 -5.77 29.14
CA ASN A 375 -1.60 -5.57 29.99
C ASN A 375 -0.58 -4.61 29.35
N GLU A 376 -0.99 -3.87 28.32
CA GLU A 376 -0.16 -2.94 27.54
C GLU A 376 1.01 -3.59 26.77
N LYS A 377 1.04 -4.91 26.66
CA LYS A 377 2.06 -5.60 25.86
C LYS A 377 1.79 -5.37 24.39
N TYR A 378 2.83 -5.02 23.63
CA TYR A 378 2.73 -4.84 22.19
C TYR A 378 2.23 -6.11 21.49
N LEU A 379 1.21 -5.93 20.66
CA LEU A 379 0.69 -6.95 19.78
C LEU A 379 1.28 -6.75 18.38
N ARG A 380 1.67 -7.87 17.76
CA ARG A 380 2.14 -7.89 16.39
C ARG A 380 0.95 -7.85 15.44
N ASP A 381 1.09 -7.12 14.33
CA ASP A 381 0.09 -7.05 13.28
C ASP A 381 0.51 -7.92 12.09
N ASP A 382 0.24 -9.23 12.18
CA ASP A 382 0.58 -10.19 11.14
C ASP A 382 -0.13 -9.87 9.80
N LYS A 383 -1.35 -9.30 9.85
CA LYS A 383 -2.10 -8.90 8.65
C LYS A 383 -1.39 -7.79 7.89
N TYR A 384 -0.80 -6.81 8.59
CA TYR A 384 -0.02 -5.75 7.95
C TYR A 384 1.26 -6.30 7.32
N GLU A 385 1.94 -7.23 7.99
CA GLU A 385 3.13 -7.88 7.43
C GLU A 385 2.81 -8.70 6.18
N ASP A 386 1.72 -9.46 6.21
CA ASP A 386 1.22 -10.21 5.05
C ASP A 386 0.87 -9.28 3.89
N LEU A 387 0.29 -8.10 4.17
CA LEU A 387 0.03 -7.09 3.14
C LEU A 387 1.32 -6.52 2.55
N MET A 388 2.34 -6.27 3.38
CA MET A 388 3.65 -5.80 2.88
C MET A 388 4.33 -6.85 2.00
N TYR A 389 4.15 -8.13 2.31
CA TYR A 389 4.57 -9.26 1.47
C TYR A 389 3.83 -9.24 0.13
N ASP A 390 2.50 -9.11 0.15
CA ASP A 390 1.69 -9.04 -1.07
C ASP A 390 2.09 -7.87 -1.96
N PHE A 391 2.44 -6.71 -1.38
CA PHE A 391 2.95 -5.60 -2.19
C PHE A 391 4.33 -5.89 -2.79
N ASP A 392 5.20 -6.65 -2.11
CA ASP A 392 6.46 -7.10 -2.73
C ASP A 392 6.20 -8.09 -3.86
N GLN A 393 5.27 -9.03 -3.66
CA GLN A 393 4.86 -9.98 -4.69
C GLN A 393 4.25 -9.26 -5.89
N LEU A 394 3.42 -8.24 -5.65
CA LEU A 394 2.85 -7.39 -6.70
C LEU A 394 3.94 -6.72 -7.55
N MET A 395 4.98 -6.17 -6.91
CA MET A 395 6.11 -5.58 -7.64
C MET A 395 6.92 -6.63 -8.40
N HIS A 396 7.07 -7.83 -7.82
CA HIS A 396 7.78 -8.94 -8.46
C HIS A 396 7.04 -9.42 -9.72
N ASP A 397 5.73 -9.67 -9.60
CA ASP A 397 4.90 -10.13 -10.70
C ASP A 397 4.77 -9.07 -11.79
N TYR A 398 4.70 -7.79 -11.44
CA TYR A 398 4.78 -6.70 -12.42
C TYR A 398 6.09 -6.74 -13.22
N LYS A 399 7.24 -6.83 -12.54
CA LYS A 399 8.56 -6.92 -13.19
C LYS A 399 8.75 -8.21 -14.00
N ALA A 400 8.10 -9.28 -13.59
CA ALA A 400 8.04 -10.54 -14.33
C ALA A 400 7.01 -10.51 -15.47
N ASN A 401 6.42 -9.34 -15.76
CA ASN A 401 5.41 -9.13 -16.80
C ASN A 401 4.14 -9.98 -16.64
N LYS A 402 3.86 -10.44 -15.41
CA LYS A 402 2.67 -11.23 -15.09
C LYS A 402 1.39 -10.40 -14.96
N ILE A 403 1.52 -9.07 -14.89
CA ILE A 403 0.41 -8.12 -14.69
C ILE A 403 0.44 -7.09 -15.82
N LEU A 404 -0.67 -6.92 -16.53
CA LEU A 404 -0.88 -5.79 -17.45
C LEU A 404 -1.55 -4.62 -16.75
N ILE A 405 -0.98 -3.43 -16.89
CA ILE A 405 -1.58 -2.19 -16.42
C ILE A 405 -2.57 -1.71 -17.48
N SER A 406 -3.81 -1.44 -17.09
CA SER A 406 -4.76 -0.72 -17.96
C SER A 406 -4.70 0.79 -17.73
N ALA A 407 -5.04 1.55 -18.77
CA ALA A 407 -4.97 3.01 -18.76
C ALA A 407 -5.64 3.64 -17.52
N PRO A 408 -5.03 4.68 -16.91
CA PRO A 408 -5.69 5.46 -15.88
C PRO A 408 -6.93 6.16 -16.46
N ILE A 409 -8.04 6.13 -15.71
CA ILE A 409 -9.31 6.75 -16.14
C ILE A 409 -9.28 8.26 -15.83
N THR A 410 -8.40 8.71 -14.93
CA THR A 410 -8.50 10.03 -14.29
C THR A 410 -7.14 10.69 -14.08
N ASN A 411 -6.47 11.11 -15.16
CA ASN A 411 -5.76 12.40 -15.35
C ASN A 411 -4.68 12.31 -16.46
N TYR A 412 -4.47 13.39 -17.21
CA TYR A 412 -3.54 13.45 -18.34
C TYR A 412 -2.06 13.31 -17.95
N GLU A 413 -1.63 13.79 -16.78
CA GLU A 413 -0.22 13.66 -16.33
C GLU A 413 0.13 12.20 -15.96
N SER A 414 -0.87 11.39 -15.59
CA SER A 414 -0.75 9.96 -15.33
C SER A 414 -0.81 9.14 -16.62
N LEU A 415 -1.29 9.72 -17.74
CA LEU A 415 -1.24 9.05 -19.04
C LEU A 415 0.19 8.97 -19.56
N ASP A 416 1.00 10.02 -19.43
CA ASP A 416 2.39 10.00 -19.92
C ASP A 416 3.21 8.93 -19.19
N ILE A 417 3.09 8.86 -17.87
CA ILE A 417 3.72 7.80 -17.06
C ILE A 417 3.16 6.42 -17.41
N PHE A 418 1.85 6.33 -17.63
CA PHE A 418 1.24 5.09 -18.07
C PHE A 418 1.80 4.64 -19.42
N TYR A 419 1.99 5.55 -20.36
CA TYR A 419 2.60 5.27 -21.66
C TYR A 419 4.07 4.91 -21.55
N ASP A 420 4.86 5.60 -20.73
CA ASP A 420 6.26 5.23 -20.46
C ASP A 420 6.36 3.81 -19.88
N LEU A 421 5.44 3.44 -18.98
CA LEU A 421 5.40 2.09 -18.40
C LEU A 421 4.93 1.05 -19.41
N MET A 422 4.01 1.41 -20.30
CA MET A 422 3.56 0.58 -21.40
C MET A 422 4.68 0.36 -22.42
N ASP A 423 5.43 1.40 -22.76
CA ASP A 423 6.60 1.33 -23.63
C ASP A 423 7.67 0.43 -23.01
N ALA A 424 8.00 0.63 -21.73
CA ALA A 424 8.94 -0.24 -21.02
C ALA A 424 8.47 -1.71 -20.98
N GLN A 425 7.17 -1.95 -20.83
CA GLN A 425 6.60 -3.31 -20.92
C GLN A 425 6.69 -3.87 -22.34
N ALA A 426 6.40 -3.07 -23.37
CA ALA A 426 6.49 -3.47 -24.77
C ALA A 426 7.93 -3.85 -25.16
N GLU A 427 8.91 -3.02 -24.79
CA GLU A 427 10.34 -3.28 -24.97
C GLU A 427 10.75 -4.59 -24.29
N SER A 428 10.35 -4.80 -23.04
CA SER A 428 10.69 -6.02 -22.29
C SER A 428 10.11 -7.31 -22.92
N LYS A 429 9.01 -7.18 -23.66
CA LYS A 429 8.33 -8.30 -24.33
C LYS A 429 8.71 -8.46 -25.80
N ASN A 430 9.54 -7.58 -26.35
CA ASN A 430 9.79 -7.48 -27.78
C ASN A 430 8.47 -7.44 -28.58
N LEU A 431 7.50 -6.70 -28.05
CA LEU A 431 6.21 -6.44 -28.67
C LEU A 431 6.20 -5.01 -29.20
N GLU A 432 5.45 -4.78 -30.27
CA GLU A 432 5.14 -3.42 -30.70
C GLU A 432 4.22 -2.77 -29.67
N PHE A 433 4.45 -1.49 -29.34
CA PHE A 433 3.60 -0.73 -28.42
C PHE A 433 2.10 -0.82 -28.79
N LYS A 434 1.80 -0.78 -30.10
CA LYS A 434 0.45 -0.97 -30.65
C LYS A 434 -0.20 -2.27 -30.18
N ASP A 435 0.54 -3.36 -30.12
CA ASP A 435 0.01 -4.66 -29.75
C ASP A 435 -0.35 -4.67 -28.26
N LEU A 436 0.51 -4.07 -27.43
CA LEU A 436 0.24 -3.91 -25.99
C LEU A 436 -0.96 -2.98 -25.73
N VAL A 437 -1.09 -1.91 -26.52
CA VAL A 437 -2.26 -1.01 -26.47
C VAL A 437 -3.53 -1.74 -26.84
N GLU A 438 -3.51 -2.56 -27.89
CA GLU A 438 -4.68 -3.34 -28.30
C GLU A 438 -5.06 -4.38 -27.23
N MET A 439 -4.09 -5.10 -26.66
CA MET A 439 -4.31 -6.02 -25.54
C MET A 439 -4.99 -5.33 -24.36
N ASN A 440 -4.53 -4.12 -24.00
CA ASN A 440 -5.14 -3.33 -22.92
C ASN A 440 -6.50 -2.72 -23.28
N LYS A 441 -6.73 -2.37 -24.55
CA LYS A 441 -7.99 -1.84 -25.05
C LYS A 441 -9.07 -2.91 -25.02
N VAL A 442 -8.79 -4.11 -25.53
CA VAL A 442 -9.68 -5.27 -25.47
C VAL A 442 -10.09 -5.56 -24.02
N ARG A 443 -9.13 -5.53 -23.09
CA ARG A 443 -9.38 -5.72 -21.66
C ARG A 443 -10.29 -4.64 -21.06
N ASN A 444 -10.13 -3.38 -21.49
CA ASN A 444 -10.93 -2.26 -20.99
C ASN A 444 -12.35 -2.23 -21.57
N GLU A 445 -12.51 -2.59 -22.85
CA GLU A 445 -13.82 -2.68 -23.50
C GLU A 445 -14.65 -3.83 -22.93
N HIS A 446 -14.04 -5.00 -22.70
CA HIS A 446 -14.71 -6.12 -22.03
C HIS A 446 -15.11 -5.80 -20.58
N ARG A 447 -14.32 -5.00 -19.84
CA ARG A 447 -14.71 -4.52 -18.50
C ARG A 447 -15.99 -3.71 -18.51
N LYS A 448 -16.13 -2.84 -19.52
CA LYS A 448 -17.32 -2.00 -19.68
C LYS A 448 -18.55 -2.86 -19.99
N GLU A 449 -18.40 -3.85 -20.86
CA GLU A 449 -19.46 -4.82 -21.17
C GLU A 449 -19.87 -5.64 -19.94
N ILE A 450 -18.92 -6.14 -19.13
CA ILE A 450 -19.23 -6.90 -17.90
C ILE A 450 -19.95 -6.01 -16.86
N SER A 451 -19.53 -4.76 -16.65
CA SER A 451 -20.24 -3.85 -15.72
C SER A 451 -21.64 -3.45 -16.23
N GLU A 452 -21.81 -3.37 -17.55
CA GLU A 452 -23.11 -3.10 -18.19
C GLU A 452 -24.04 -4.33 -18.15
N PHE A 453 -23.49 -5.56 -18.17
CA PHE A 453 -24.26 -6.79 -18.00
C PHE A 453 -24.70 -7.04 -16.55
N GLU A 454 -23.91 -6.64 -15.55
CA GLU A 454 -24.27 -6.81 -14.12
C GLU A 454 -25.25 -5.74 -13.60
N THR A 455 -25.52 -4.69 -14.38
CA THR A 455 -26.48 -3.62 -14.03
C THR A 455 -27.87 -3.80 -14.62
N PHE A 456 -28.16 -4.91 -15.32
CA PHE A 456 -29.50 -5.20 -15.84
C PHE A 456 -30.14 -6.48 -15.28
N GLU A 457 -31.36 -6.27 -14.77
CA GLU A 457 -32.41 -7.23 -14.40
C GLU A 457 -32.38 -7.86 -12.99
N LYS A 458 -32.91 -7.11 -12.01
CA LYS A 458 -33.93 -7.73 -11.15
C LYS A 458 -35.19 -7.93 -12.01
N PRO A 459 -35.72 -9.16 -12.18
CA PRO A 459 -37.04 -9.34 -12.75
C PRO A 459 -38.06 -8.65 -11.84
N ILE A 460 -39.04 -8.02 -12.48
CA ILE A 460 -40.20 -7.32 -11.87
C ILE A 460 -40.95 -8.22 -10.88
#